data_AF-A0A3L7P9Q2-F1
#
_entry.id   AF-A0A3L7P9Q2-F1
#
_cell.length_a   1.000
_cell.length_b   1.000
_cell.length_c   1.000
_cell.angle_alpha   90.00
_cell.angle_beta   90.00
_cell.angle_gamma   90.00
#
_symmetry.space_group_name_H-M   'P 1'
#
loop_
_entity.id
_entity.type
_entity.pdbx_description
1 polymer ?
#
loop_
_entity_poly.entity_id
_entity_poly.type
_entity_poly.pdbx_seq_one_letter_code
_entity_poly.pdbx_strand_id
1 'polypeptide(L)'
;MAIDTYAPCPGGTGKKIKFCCADLVGDLEQLDTLIEGDQISAALDQVKRLEAKTPGRACLMATRTKLELAAKQYAEATVSSRAFLDAFPANPLALGQSAITDAIAGRMQEAAAAFDKSREAAGEAAGEEGRTVATELVRIAGTLVQVAAQLGHVGFAQGIVDWLIDRSLGSEDERRLMAAIVGSSGVPAALRTRVRLEEPVGDAAWRPDFETALVHARHWRLAKALTAFRGLKGIAGDSRELFTNIAVICEMLAKPFEASEAWA
;
A
#
# COMPACT_ATOMS: atom_id res chain seq x y z
N MET A 1 -13.23 -14.74 -20.99
CA MET A 1 -12.32 -15.87 -21.30
C MET A 1 -12.39 -16.86 -20.17
N ALA A 2 -12.04 -18.13 -20.37
CA ALA A 2 -11.91 -19.07 -19.26
C ALA A 2 -10.78 -18.61 -18.33
N ILE A 3 -11.04 -18.52 -17.03
CA ILE A 3 -10.03 -18.17 -16.04
C ILE A 3 -9.08 -19.37 -15.92
N ASP A 4 -7.78 -19.12 -15.98
CA ASP A 4 -6.82 -20.18 -15.76
C ASP A 4 -6.87 -20.60 -14.29
N THR A 5 -7.31 -21.84 -14.03
CA THR A 5 -7.36 -22.40 -12.66
C THR A 5 -5.98 -22.52 -12.00
N TYR A 6 -4.90 -22.45 -12.78
CA TYR A 6 -3.52 -22.37 -12.30
C TYR A 6 -3.05 -20.95 -12.00
N ALA A 7 -3.84 -19.94 -12.37
CA ALA A 7 -3.56 -18.57 -12.03
C ALA A 7 -3.59 -18.35 -10.50
N PRO A 8 -2.87 -17.33 -10.02
CA PRO A 8 -2.96 -16.86 -8.65
C PRO A 8 -4.41 -16.54 -8.24
N CYS A 9 -4.77 -16.86 -7.01
CA CYS A 9 -6.06 -16.46 -6.45
C CYS A 9 -6.15 -14.92 -6.40
N PRO A 10 -7.21 -14.31 -6.95
CA PRO A 10 -7.40 -12.86 -6.93
C PRO A 10 -7.59 -12.31 -5.52
N GLY A 11 -7.84 -13.18 -4.53
CA GLY A 11 -7.89 -12.82 -3.11
C GLY A 11 -6.53 -12.56 -2.47
N GLY A 12 -5.41 -12.65 -3.20
CA GLY A 12 -4.08 -12.32 -2.66
C GLY A 12 -3.56 -13.29 -1.59
N THR A 13 -4.00 -14.55 -1.62
CA THR A 13 -3.67 -15.56 -0.59
C THR A 13 -2.35 -16.28 -0.81
N GLY A 14 -1.65 -16.04 -1.92
CA GLY A 14 -0.45 -16.79 -2.32
C GLY A 14 -0.74 -18.26 -2.70
N LYS A 15 -1.98 -18.56 -3.09
CA LYS A 15 -2.39 -19.88 -3.59
C LYS A 15 -3.00 -19.75 -4.97
N LYS A 16 -2.84 -20.78 -5.81
CA LYS A 16 -3.55 -20.89 -7.09
C LYS A 16 -5.06 -21.05 -6.89
N ILE A 17 -5.85 -20.63 -7.87
CA ILE A 17 -7.32 -20.70 -7.84
C ILE A 17 -7.80 -22.12 -7.52
N LYS A 18 -7.24 -23.14 -8.18
CA LYS A 18 -7.59 -24.55 -7.93
C LYS A 18 -7.36 -25.05 -6.48
N PHE A 19 -6.55 -24.35 -5.68
CA PHE A 19 -6.28 -24.72 -4.28
C PHE A 19 -7.02 -23.83 -3.27
N CYS A 20 -7.50 -22.67 -3.70
CA CYS A 20 -8.15 -21.69 -2.82
C CYS A 20 -9.67 -21.59 -3.07
N CYS A 21 -10.08 -21.66 -4.34
CA CYS A 21 -11.40 -21.26 -4.84
C CYS A 21 -11.86 -22.14 -6.02
N ALA A 22 -11.51 -23.43 -6.03
CA ALA A 22 -11.83 -24.34 -7.15
C ALA A 22 -13.33 -24.45 -7.44
N ASP A 23 -14.16 -24.32 -6.41
CA ASP A 23 -15.62 -24.33 -6.48
C ASP A 23 -16.21 -23.04 -7.08
N LEU A 24 -15.43 -21.97 -7.17
CA LEU A 24 -15.87 -20.64 -7.60
C LEU A 24 -15.34 -20.22 -8.97
N VAL A 25 -14.68 -21.11 -9.71
CA VAL A 25 -14.01 -20.78 -11.00
C VAL A 25 -14.98 -20.09 -11.97
N GLY A 26 -16.15 -20.69 -12.23
CA GLY A 26 -17.14 -20.11 -13.14
C GLY A 26 -17.77 -18.81 -12.61
N ASP A 27 -17.93 -18.68 -11.29
CA ASP A 27 -18.44 -17.46 -10.67
C ASP A 27 -17.42 -16.31 -10.75
N LEU A 28 -16.13 -16.62 -10.59
CA LEU A 28 -15.04 -15.67 -10.73
C LEU A 28 -14.90 -15.18 -12.19
N GLU A 29 -15.07 -16.06 -13.18
CA GLU A 29 -15.11 -15.68 -14.60
C GLU A 29 -16.24 -14.69 -14.91
N GLN A 30 -17.43 -14.93 -14.34
CA GLN A 30 -18.57 -14.04 -14.52
C GLN A 30 -18.33 -12.69 -13.85
N LEU A 31 -17.79 -12.68 -12.63
CA LEU A 31 -17.40 -11.45 -11.95
C LEU A 31 -16.37 -10.66 -12.75
N ASP A 32 -15.35 -11.32 -13.29
CA ASP A 32 -14.32 -10.68 -14.11
C ASP A 32 -14.92 -10.06 -15.38
N THR A 33 -15.82 -10.78 -16.06
CA THR A 33 -16.54 -10.27 -17.24
C THR A 33 -17.37 -9.03 -16.91
N LEU A 34 -18.05 -9.00 -15.76
CA LEU A 34 -18.82 -7.83 -15.33
C LEU A 34 -17.91 -6.64 -15.01
N ILE A 35 -16.76 -6.89 -14.37
CA ILE A 35 -15.77 -5.86 -14.04
C ILE A 35 -15.14 -5.28 -15.31
N GLU A 36 -14.73 -6.13 -16.26
CA GLU A 36 -14.20 -5.71 -17.57
C GLU A 36 -15.24 -4.94 -18.39
N GLY A 37 -16.52 -5.29 -18.25
CA GLY A 37 -17.65 -4.59 -18.88
C GLY A 37 -18.08 -3.30 -18.18
N ASP A 38 -17.34 -2.83 -17.17
CA ASP A 38 -17.68 -1.66 -16.32
C ASP A 38 -19.06 -1.74 -15.64
N GLN A 39 -19.55 -2.96 -15.42
CA GLN A 39 -20.85 -3.23 -14.79
C GLN A 39 -20.70 -3.36 -13.27
N ILE A 40 -20.12 -2.34 -12.63
CA ILE A 40 -19.71 -2.36 -11.21
C ILE A 40 -20.87 -2.72 -10.28
N SER A 41 -22.06 -2.14 -10.48
CA SER A 41 -23.24 -2.44 -9.65
C SER A 41 -23.67 -3.90 -9.78
N ALA A 42 -23.68 -4.46 -10.99
CA ALA A 42 -24.05 -5.85 -11.22
C ALA A 42 -23.02 -6.83 -10.63
N ALA A 43 -21.73 -6.52 -10.78
CA ALA A 43 -20.65 -7.27 -10.16
C ALA A 43 -20.76 -7.26 -8.62
N LEU A 44 -21.11 -6.10 -8.05
CA LEU A 44 -21.27 -5.94 -6.61
C LEU A 44 -22.46 -6.75 -6.06
N ASP A 45 -23.59 -6.74 -6.77
CA ASP A 45 -24.73 -7.56 -6.39
C ASP A 45 -24.42 -9.06 -6.51
N GLN A 46 -23.65 -9.45 -7.53
CA GLN A 46 -23.22 -10.84 -7.71
C GLN A 46 -22.27 -11.28 -6.59
N VAL A 47 -21.24 -10.51 -6.26
CA VAL A 47 -20.30 -10.89 -5.21
C VAL A 47 -20.98 -10.98 -3.84
N LYS A 48 -21.94 -10.08 -3.53
CA LYS A 48 -22.74 -10.16 -2.29
C LYS A 48 -23.58 -11.45 -2.22
N ARG A 49 -24.20 -11.86 -3.34
CA ARG A 49 -24.93 -13.15 -3.40
C ARG A 49 -24.00 -14.35 -3.24
N LEU A 50 -22.80 -14.29 -3.82
CA LEU A 50 -21.80 -15.36 -3.71
C LEU A 50 -21.25 -15.48 -2.29
N GLU A 51 -20.96 -14.37 -1.61
CA GLU A 51 -20.54 -14.39 -0.22
C GLU A 51 -21.61 -14.93 0.72
N ALA A 52 -22.89 -14.64 0.46
CA ALA A 52 -23.99 -15.20 1.25
C ALA A 52 -24.10 -16.73 1.10
N LYS A 53 -23.77 -17.27 -0.09
CA LYS A 53 -23.78 -18.72 -0.36
C LYS A 53 -22.51 -19.41 0.13
N THR A 54 -21.36 -18.76 -0.03
CA THR A 54 -20.03 -19.30 0.23
C THR A 54 -19.20 -18.29 1.03
N PRO A 55 -19.49 -18.11 2.34
CA PRO A 55 -18.84 -17.10 3.17
C PRO A 55 -17.37 -17.43 3.45
N GLY A 56 -16.58 -16.41 3.83
CA GLY A 56 -15.19 -16.56 4.27
C GLY A 56 -14.15 -16.80 3.18
N ARG A 57 -14.50 -16.52 1.92
CA ARG A 57 -13.59 -16.68 0.77
C ARG A 57 -12.85 -15.37 0.50
N ALA A 58 -11.52 -15.39 0.65
CA ALA A 58 -10.67 -14.20 0.43
C ALA A 58 -10.87 -13.54 -0.95
N CYS A 59 -11.09 -14.32 -2.02
CA CYS A 59 -11.34 -13.78 -3.35
C CYS A 59 -12.63 -12.95 -3.43
N LEU A 60 -13.68 -13.37 -2.72
CA LEU A 60 -14.96 -12.67 -2.69
C LEU A 60 -14.85 -11.43 -1.80
N MET A 61 -14.21 -11.54 -0.63
CA MET A 61 -14.01 -10.43 0.30
C MET A 61 -13.16 -9.31 -0.31
N ALA A 62 -12.08 -9.68 -1.01
CA ALA A 62 -11.23 -8.73 -1.74
C ALA A 62 -12.01 -8.06 -2.88
N THR A 63 -12.74 -8.85 -3.68
CA THR A 63 -13.54 -8.34 -4.81
C THR A 63 -14.65 -7.42 -4.34
N ARG A 64 -15.36 -7.78 -3.26
CA ARG A 64 -16.43 -6.97 -2.68
C ARG A 64 -15.90 -5.62 -2.21
N THR A 65 -14.85 -5.62 -1.40
CA THR A 65 -14.26 -4.37 -0.87
C THR A 65 -13.81 -3.47 -2.03
N LYS A 66 -13.17 -4.03 -3.05
CA LYS A 66 -12.77 -3.31 -4.28
C LYS A 66 -13.97 -2.70 -5.01
N LEU A 67 -15.04 -3.46 -5.18
CA LEU A 67 -16.25 -3.01 -5.88
C LEU A 67 -17.02 -1.95 -5.08
N GLU A 68 -17.08 -2.06 -3.76
CA GLU A 68 -17.69 -1.04 -2.89
C GLU A 68 -16.91 0.27 -2.95
N LEU A 69 -15.57 0.21 -2.95
CA LEU A 69 -14.71 1.38 -3.16
C LEU A 69 -14.93 1.99 -4.55
N ALA A 70 -14.99 1.19 -5.61
CA ALA A 70 -15.25 1.65 -6.97
C ALA A 70 -16.64 2.30 -7.12
N ALA A 71 -17.65 1.73 -6.44
CA ALA A 71 -19.01 2.26 -6.37
C ALA A 71 -19.16 3.46 -5.41
N LYS A 72 -18.07 3.91 -4.77
CA LYS A 72 -18.06 4.99 -3.76
C LYS A 72 -18.96 4.72 -2.55
N GLN A 73 -19.23 3.44 -2.26
CA GLN A 73 -19.94 2.97 -1.07
C GLN A 73 -18.96 2.88 0.12
N TYR A 74 -18.45 4.03 0.57
CA TYR A 74 -17.33 4.07 1.51
C TYR A 74 -17.65 3.52 2.91
N ALA A 75 -18.89 3.67 3.37
CA ALA A 75 -19.32 3.13 4.66
C ALA A 75 -19.33 1.60 4.63
N GLU A 76 -19.90 1.02 3.57
CA GLU A 76 -19.92 -0.42 3.31
C GLU A 76 -18.50 -0.95 3.12
N ALA A 77 -17.69 -0.28 2.29
CA ALA A 77 -16.30 -0.64 2.05
C ALA A 77 -15.49 -0.69 3.36
N THR A 78 -15.73 0.24 4.29
CA THR A 78 -15.06 0.24 5.60
C THR A 78 -15.42 -1.00 6.41
N VAL A 79 -16.70 -1.39 6.43
CA VAL A 79 -17.16 -2.60 7.14
C VAL A 79 -16.59 -3.86 6.48
N SER A 80 -16.68 -3.97 5.16
CA SER A 80 -16.19 -5.13 4.40
C SER A 80 -14.66 -5.26 4.48
N SER A 81 -13.93 -4.15 4.35
CA SER A 81 -12.47 -4.13 4.47
C SER A 81 -12.01 -4.57 5.85
N ARG A 82 -12.70 -4.12 6.91
CA ARG A 82 -12.38 -4.56 8.28
C ARG A 82 -12.64 -6.06 8.45
N ALA A 83 -13.79 -6.55 7.99
CA ALA A 83 -14.09 -7.98 8.05
C ALA A 83 -13.04 -8.81 7.27
N PHE A 84 -12.58 -8.30 6.12
CA PHE A 84 -11.55 -8.96 5.32
C PHE A 84 -10.20 -9.00 6.04
N LEU A 85 -9.78 -7.88 6.63
CA LEU A 85 -8.55 -7.81 7.41
C LEU A 85 -8.61 -8.69 8.67
N ASP A 86 -9.74 -8.72 9.37
CA ASP A 86 -9.93 -9.58 10.56
C ASP A 86 -9.84 -11.07 10.19
N ALA A 87 -10.40 -11.46 9.03
CA ALA A 87 -10.32 -12.84 8.53
C ALA A 87 -8.94 -13.22 7.97
N PHE A 88 -8.23 -12.25 7.37
CA PHE A 88 -6.92 -12.48 6.76
C PHE A 88 -5.90 -11.38 7.15
N PRO A 89 -5.40 -11.35 8.40
CA PRO A 89 -4.63 -10.22 8.94
C PRO A 89 -3.29 -9.93 8.25
N ALA A 90 -2.69 -10.95 7.61
CA ALA A 90 -1.43 -10.85 6.90
C ALA A 90 -1.58 -10.77 5.37
N ASN A 91 -2.82 -10.70 4.86
CA ASN A 91 -3.05 -10.65 3.43
C ASN A 91 -2.70 -9.27 2.87
N PRO A 92 -1.85 -9.18 1.83
CA PRO A 92 -1.42 -7.89 1.29
C PRO A 92 -2.58 -7.05 0.75
N LEU A 93 -3.59 -7.67 0.15
CA LEU A 93 -4.77 -6.95 -0.36
C LEU A 93 -5.67 -6.49 0.77
N ALA A 94 -5.86 -7.29 1.82
CA ALA A 94 -6.65 -6.87 2.99
C ALA A 94 -6.02 -5.65 3.68
N LEU A 95 -4.69 -5.67 3.88
CA LEU A 95 -3.93 -4.56 4.43
C LEU A 95 -4.03 -3.31 3.53
N GLY A 96 -3.87 -3.48 2.22
CA GLY A 96 -3.90 -2.38 1.27
C GLY A 96 -5.30 -1.76 1.10
N GLN A 97 -6.35 -2.57 1.10
CA GLN A 97 -7.74 -2.08 1.08
C GLN A 97 -8.12 -1.37 2.39
N SER A 98 -7.66 -1.89 3.54
CA SER A 98 -7.81 -1.20 4.82
C SER A 98 -7.15 0.18 4.77
N ALA A 99 -5.96 0.27 4.20
CA ALA A 99 -5.26 1.54 4.04
C ALA A 99 -6.08 2.58 3.27
N ILE A 100 -6.79 2.16 2.20
CA ILE A 100 -7.69 3.07 1.47
C ILE A 100 -8.82 3.56 2.37
N THR A 101 -9.49 2.64 3.08
CA THR A 101 -10.62 3.02 3.95
C THR A 101 -10.20 3.92 5.11
N ASP A 102 -8.99 3.71 5.66
CA ASP A 102 -8.41 4.59 6.67
C ASP A 102 -8.08 5.97 6.09
N ALA A 103 -7.49 6.03 4.88
CA ALA A 103 -7.16 7.29 4.23
C ALA A 103 -8.42 8.13 3.92
N ILE A 104 -9.48 7.49 3.41
CA ILE A 104 -10.77 8.15 3.11
C ILE A 104 -11.40 8.69 4.39
N ALA A 105 -11.23 8.00 5.52
CA ALA A 105 -11.70 8.45 6.83
C ALA A 105 -10.77 9.49 7.50
N GLY A 106 -9.74 9.98 6.81
CA GLY A 106 -8.78 10.97 7.32
C GLY A 106 -7.75 10.39 8.30
N ARG A 107 -7.72 9.07 8.51
CA ARG A 107 -6.75 8.36 9.36
C ARG A 107 -5.47 8.04 8.60
N MET A 108 -4.75 9.09 8.18
CA MET A 108 -3.64 8.92 7.25
C MET A 108 -2.43 8.17 7.85
N GLN A 109 -2.21 8.27 9.16
CA GLN A 109 -1.12 7.54 9.82
C GLN A 109 -1.38 6.03 9.83
N GLU A 110 -2.62 5.65 10.13
CA GLU A 110 -3.09 4.27 10.07
C GLU A 110 -3.04 3.74 8.64
N ALA A 111 -3.48 4.55 7.68
CA ALA A 111 -3.40 4.22 6.26
C ALA A 111 -1.96 3.95 5.80
N ALA A 112 -1.03 4.85 6.13
CA ALA A 112 0.37 4.70 5.77
C ALA A 112 1.00 3.46 6.43
N ALA A 113 0.69 3.19 7.69
CA ALA A 113 1.17 2.01 8.40
C ALA A 113 0.60 0.70 7.83
N ALA A 114 -0.70 0.68 7.47
CA ALA A 114 -1.33 -0.47 6.84
C ALA A 114 -0.77 -0.72 5.43
N PHE A 115 -0.51 0.34 4.66
CA PHE A 115 0.10 0.22 3.34
C PHE A 115 1.57 -0.23 3.41
N ASP A 116 2.35 0.23 4.39
CA ASP A 116 3.72 -0.26 4.60
C ASP A 116 3.75 -1.78 4.87
N LYS A 117 2.85 -2.26 5.75
CA LYS A 117 2.68 -3.70 6.00
C LYS A 117 2.22 -4.46 4.76
N SER A 118 1.31 -3.87 3.97
CA SER A 118 0.82 -4.45 2.72
C SER A 118 1.96 -4.67 1.72
N ARG A 119 2.87 -3.69 1.56
CA ARG A 119 4.05 -3.81 0.71
C ARG A 119 5.03 -4.87 1.21
N GLU A 120 5.23 -4.95 2.53
CA GLU A 120 6.08 -5.99 3.13
C GLU A 120 5.51 -7.39 2.85
N ALA A 121 4.22 -7.61 3.12
CA ALA A 121 3.55 -8.89 2.84
C ALA A 121 3.56 -9.27 1.35
N ALA A 122 3.46 -8.28 0.45
CA ALA A 122 3.53 -8.53 -0.98
C ALA A 122 4.95 -8.82 -1.47
N GLY A 123 5.98 -8.24 -0.83
CA GLY A 123 7.38 -8.50 -1.16
C GLY A 123 7.83 -9.95 -0.91
N GLU A 124 7.07 -10.71 -0.12
CA GLU A 124 7.25 -12.14 0.11
C GLU A 124 6.65 -13.01 -1.01
N ALA A 125 5.74 -12.45 -1.84
CA ALA A 125 5.11 -13.17 -2.94
C ALA A 125 6.01 -13.20 -4.19
N ALA A 126 6.23 -14.39 -4.76
CA ALA A 126 7.08 -14.59 -5.94
C ALA A 126 6.27 -14.99 -7.20
N GLY A 127 6.87 -14.81 -8.38
CA GLY A 127 6.31 -15.29 -9.64
C GLY A 127 5.03 -14.57 -10.08
N GLU A 128 4.11 -15.31 -10.72
CA GLU A 128 2.82 -14.77 -11.20
C GLU A 128 1.96 -14.26 -10.04
N GLU A 129 2.02 -14.89 -8.87
CA GLU A 129 1.28 -14.47 -7.67
C GLU A 129 1.72 -13.09 -7.21
N GLY A 130 3.04 -12.86 -7.16
CA GLY A 130 3.60 -11.55 -6.90
C GLY A 130 3.16 -10.51 -7.93
N ARG A 131 3.01 -10.89 -9.21
CA ARG A 131 2.54 -9.98 -10.27
C ARG A 131 1.08 -9.58 -10.09
N THR A 132 0.17 -10.52 -9.79
CA THR A 132 -1.24 -10.21 -9.55
C THR A 132 -1.41 -9.29 -8.34
N VAL A 133 -0.74 -9.59 -7.23
CA VAL A 133 -0.75 -8.74 -6.04
C VAL A 133 -0.17 -7.36 -6.36
N ALA A 134 0.93 -7.29 -7.12
CA ALA A 134 1.54 -6.04 -7.53
C ALA A 134 0.59 -5.15 -8.36
N THR A 135 -0.18 -5.72 -9.30
CA THR A 135 -1.17 -4.95 -10.08
C THR A 135 -2.24 -4.33 -9.18
N GLU A 136 -2.78 -5.07 -8.23
CA GLU A 136 -3.76 -4.52 -7.28
C GLU A 136 -3.12 -3.49 -6.34
N LEU A 137 -1.87 -3.69 -5.91
CA LEU A 137 -1.14 -2.69 -5.13
C LEU A 137 -0.89 -1.39 -5.89
N VAL A 138 -0.67 -1.43 -7.21
CA VAL A 138 -0.57 -0.21 -8.03
C VAL A 138 -1.89 0.56 -8.02
N ARG A 139 -3.03 -0.12 -8.11
CA ARG A 139 -4.37 0.51 -8.02
C ARG A 139 -4.62 1.12 -6.64
N ILE A 140 -4.26 0.40 -5.58
CA ILE A 140 -4.33 0.86 -4.19
C ILE A 140 -3.45 2.10 -4.01
N ALA A 141 -2.21 2.05 -4.50
CA ALA A 141 -1.25 3.15 -4.48
C ALA A 141 -1.81 4.40 -5.18
N GLY A 142 -2.43 4.26 -6.36
CA GLY A 142 -3.05 5.38 -7.07
C GLY A 142 -4.11 6.10 -6.24
N THR A 143 -4.97 5.33 -5.57
CA THR A 143 -6.01 5.90 -4.69
C THR A 143 -5.39 6.59 -3.47
N LEU A 144 -4.40 5.96 -2.83
CA LEU A 144 -3.70 6.54 -1.69
C LEU A 144 -2.95 7.82 -2.05
N VAL A 145 -2.27 7.87 -3.20
CA VAL A 145 -1.61 9.09 -3.72
C VAL A 145 -2.63 10.21 -3.89
N GLN A 146 -3.78 9.92 -4.47
CA GLN A 146 -4.81 10.93 -4.68
C GLN A 146 -5.37 11.48 -3.37
N VAL A 147 -5.75 10.61 -2.44
CA VAL A 147 -6.29 11.02 -1.13
C VAL A 147 -5.23 11.75 -0.30
N ALA A 148 -4.00 11.23 -0.25
CA ALA A 148 -2.91 11.85 0.49
C ALA A 148 -2.54 13.24 -0.05
N ALA A 149 -2.48 13.41 -1.38
CA ALA A 149 -2.22 14.70 -2.00
C ALA A 149 -3.33 15.72 -1.69
N GLN A 150 -4.60 15.29 -1.73
CA GLN A 150 -5.75 16.15 -1.39
C GLN A 150 -5.75 16.58 0.09
N LEU A 151 -5.30 15.70 0.98
CA LEU A 151 -5.19 15.98 2.42
C LEU A 151 -3.87 16.65 2.83
N GLY A 152 -3.00 17.00 1.87
CA GLY A 152 -1.73 17.69 2.13
C GLY A 152 -0.59 16.79 2.64
N HIS A 153 -0.77 15.46 2.65
CA HIS A 153 0.27 14.48 2.99
C HIS A 153 1.18 14.18 1.80
N VAL A 154 1.82 15.24 1.27
CA VAL A 154 2.60 15.20 0.02
C VAL A 154 3.82 14.27 0.12
N GLY A 155 4.49 14.21 1.28
CA GLY A 155 5.61 13.30 1.52
C GLY A 155 5.22 11.82 1.44
N PHE A 156 4.05 11.46 1.99
CA PHE A 156 3.51 10.10 1.86
C PHE A 156 3.16 9.77 0.41
N ALA A 157 2.45 10.67 -0.27
CA ALA A 157 2.08 10.50 -1.67
C ALA A 157 3.33 10.37 -2.58
N GLN A 158 4.35 11.21 -2.35
CA GLN A 158 5.62 11.15 -3.08
C GLN A 158 6.38 9.85 -2.79
N GLY A 159 6.42 9.41 -1.53
CA GLY A 159 7.04 8.14 -1.14
C GLY A 159 6.41 6.92 -1.82
N ILE A 160 5.09 6.93 -2.06
CA ILE A 160 4.42 5.89 -2.85
C ILE A 160 4.91 5.91 -4.31
N VAL A 161 5.00 7.09 -4.92
CA VAL A 161 5.49 7.23 -6.31
C VAL A 161 6.93 6.74 -6.44
N ASP A 162 7.80 7.11 -5.50
CA ASP A 162 9.20 6.69 -5.51
C ASP A 162 9.32 5.17 -5.31
N TRP A 163 8.46 4.56 -4.49
CA TRP A 163 8.38 3.10 -4.36
C TRP A 163 7.99 2.42 -5.67
N LEU A 164 6.98 2.94 -6.37
CA LEU A 164 6.55 2.40 -7.66
C LEU A 164 7.66 2.50 -8.72
N ILE A 165 8.43 3.60 -8.71
CA ILE A 165 9.58 3.79 -9.60
C ILE A 165 10.68 2.77 -9.27
N ASP A 166 11.10 2.70 -8.00
CA ASP A 166 12.19 1.82 -7.54
C ASP A 166 11.88 0.34 -7.84
N ARG A 167 10.65 -0.10 -7.59
CA ARG A 167 10.20 -1.47 -7.85
C ARG A 167 9.76 -1.72 -9.30
N SER A 168 9.82 -0.70 -10.17
CA SER A 168 9.34 -0.78 -11.56
C SER A 168 7.91 -1.31 -11.68
N LEU A 169 7.02 -0.86 -10.78
CA LEU A 169 5.63 -1.26 -10.72
C LEU A 169 4.72 -0.32 -11.51
N GLY A 170 3.69 -0.88 -12.14
CA GLY A 170 2.77 -0.16 -13.03
C GLY A 170 3.41 0.24 -14.36
N SER A 171 2.61 0.85 -15.23
CA SER A 171 3.09 1.47 -16.46
C SER A 171 3.80 2.80 -16.17
N GLU A 172 4.60 3.26 -17.14
CA GLU A 172 5.25 4.57 -17.03
C GLU A 172 4.23 5.71 -16.95
N ASP A 173 3.13 5.62 -17.70
CA ASP A 173 2.08 6.62 -17.71
C ASP A 173 1.33 6.69 -16.37
N GLU A 174 1.05 5.55 -15.74
CA GLU A 174 0.47 5.52 -14.39
C GLU A 174 1.39 6.20 -13.37
N ARG A 175 2.70 5.91 -13.40
CA ARG A 175 3.68 6.56 -12.51
C ARG A 175 3.76 8.06 -12.76
N ARG A 176 3.76 8.49 -14.03
CA ARG A 176 3.76 9.92 -14.42
C ARG A 176 2.51 10.64 -13.96
N LEU A 177 1.33 10.03 -14.12
CA LEU A 177 0.07 10.59 -13.66
C LEU A 177 0.08 10.78 -12.13
N MET A 178 0.50 9.78 -11.37
CA MET A 178 0.62 9.89 -9.91
C MET A 178 1.63 10.97 -9.50
N ALA A 179 2.79 11.05 -10.15
CA ALA A 179 3.75 12.13 -9.91
C ALA A 179 3.16 13.52 -10.20
N ALA A 180 2.33 13.66 -11.24
CA ALA A 180 1.65 14.90 -11.56
C ALA A 180 0.60 15.29 -10.50
N ILE A 181 -0.13 14.31 -9.95
CA ILE A 181 -1.06 14.53 -8.83
C ILE A 181 -0.29 15.10 -7.62
N VAL A 182 0.83 14.47 -7.24
CA VAL A 182 1.68 14.97 -6.15
C VAL A 182 2.19 16.38 -6.46
N GLY A 183 2.68 16.63 -7.68
CA GLY A 183 3.21 17.92 -8.11
C GLY A 183 2.18 19.06 -8.14
N SER A 184 0.89 18.75 -8.27
CA SER A 184 -0.22 19.71 -8.32
C SER A 184 -0.92 19.93 -6.97
N SER A 185 -0.45 19.28 -5.89
CA SER A 185 -1.01 19.37 -4.53
C SER A 185 -0.92 20.74 -3.83
N GLY A 186 -0.59 21.81 -4.56
CA GLY A 186 -0.55 23.18 -4.04
C GLY A 186 0.75 23.56 -3.30
N VAL A 187 1.67 22.62 -3.04
CA VAL A 187 2.99 22.94 -2.47
C VAL A 187 3.83 23.72 -3.50
N PRO A 188 4.41 24.89 -3.19
CA PRO A 188 5.29 25.61 -4.11
C PRO A 188 6.46 24.76 -4.59
N ALA A 189 6.86 24.89 -5.87
CA ALA A 189 7.92 24.07 -6.46
C ALA A 189 9.26 24.12 -5.69
N ALA A 190 9.59 25.28 -5.09
CA ALA A 190 10.78 25.45 -4.26
C ALA A 190 10.78 24.57 -2.98
N LEU A 191 9.60 24.21 -2.48
CA LEU A 191 9.41 23.35 -1.31
C LEU A 191 9.22 21.87 -1.69
N ARG A 192 9.25 21.53 -2.99
CA ARG A 192 9.17 20.14 -3.49
C ARG A 192 10.56 19.50 -3.65
N THR A 193 11.60 20.08 -3.05
CA THR A 193 12.95 19.53 -3.10
C THR A 193 12.94 18.14 -2.47
N ARG A 194 13.30 17.12 -3.25
CA ARG A 194 13.36 15.74 -2.77
C ARG A 194 14.59 15.56 -1.90
N VAL A 195 14.40 15.50 -0.59
CA VAL A 195 15.46 15.10 0.34
C VAL A 195 15.63 13.59 0.25
N ARG A 196 16.87 13.14 0.05
CA ARG A 196 17.20 11.70 -0.04
C ARG A 196 17.57 11.19 1.35
N LEU A 197 17.52 9.87 1.49
CA LEU A 197 18.14 9.22 2.65
C LEU A 197 19.65 9.46 2.59
N GLU A 198 20.22 9.89 3.71
CA GLU A 198 21.64 10.19 3.88
C GLU A 198 22.40 8.95 4.38
N GLU A 199 23.65 8.82 3.93
CA GLU A 199 24.58 7.80 4.44
C GLU A 199 25.15 8.22 5.80
N PRO A 200 25.52 7.28 6.68
CA PRO A 200 26.12 7.64 7.96
C PRO A 200 27.48 8.32 7.76
N VAL A 201 27.61 9.50 8.36
CA VAL A 201 28.88 10.22 8.50
C VAL A 201 29.23 10.24 9.99
N GLY A 202 30.36 9.62 10.37
CA GLY A 202 30.84 9.66 11.75
C GLY A 202 31.25 8.31 12.33
N ASP A 203 30.96 8.16 13.62
CA ASP A 203 31.57 7.17 14.53
C ASP A 203 31.27 5.71 14.15
N ALA A 204 32.30 4.88 14.25
CA ALA A 204 32.20 3.43 14.05
C ALA A 204 31.28 2.74 15.07
N ALA A 205 31.02 3.37 16.24
CA ALA A 205 30.24 2.79 17.32
C ALA A 205 28.76 2.52 16.97
N TRP A 206 28.11 3.42 16.20
CA TRP A 206 26.68 3.30 15.83
C TRP A 206 26.45 3.11 14.33
N ARG A 207 27.50 3.25 13.52
CA ARG A 207 27.44 3.10 12.06
C ARG A 207 26.82 1.78 11.59
N PRO A 208 27.15 0.58 12.15
CA PRO A 208 26.56 -0.67 11.68
C PRO A 208 25.03 -0.72 11.85
N ASP A 209 24.51 -0.18 12.95
CA ASP A 209 23.08 -0.13 13.21
C ASP A 209 22.37 0.88 12.30
N PHE A 210 23.03 2.00 12.00
CA PHE A 210 22.54 2.98 11.02
C PHE A 210 22.47 2.39 9.61
N GLU A 211 23.52 1.68 9.17
CA GLU A 211 23.54 1.00 7.87
C GLU A 211 22.45 -0.08 7.80
N THR A 212 22.18 -0.79 8.90
CA THR A 212 21.07 -1.73 9.00
C THR A 212 19.71 -1.03 8.85
N ALA A 213 19.52 0.12 9.50
CA ALA A 213 18.31 0.93 9.35
C ALA A 213 18.12 1.42 7.90
N LEU A 214 19.19 1.86 7.24
CA LEU A 214 19.19 2.22 5.82
C LEU A 214 18.82 1.04 4.92
N VAL A 215 19.34 -0.16 5.21
CA VAL A 215 18.96 -1.38 4.47
C VAL A 215 17.45 -1.62 4.57
N HIS A 216 16.85 -1.47 5.76
CA HIS A 216 15.38 -1.56 5.89
C HIS A 216 14.66 -0.51 5.06
N ALA A 217 15.12 0.74 5.06
CA ALA A 217 14.50 1.83 4.31
C ALA A 217 14.57 1.59 2.79
N ARG A 218 15.74 1.19 2.27
CA ARG A 218 15.95 0.85 0.84
C ARG A 218 15.10 -0.34 0.39
N HIS A 219 14.79 -1.27 1.29
CA HIS A 219 13.86 -2.37 1.00
C HIS A 219 12.39 -2.00 1.18
N TRP A 220 12.08 -0.72 1.45
CA TRP A 220 10.74 -0.20 1.71
C TRP A 220 10.03 -0.80 2.92
N ARG A 221 10.80 -1.18 3.95
CA ARG A 221 10.29 -1.57 5.28
C ARG A 221 10.34 -0.36 6.19
N LEU A 222 9.53 0.66 5.88
CA LEU A 222 9.69 2.00 6.43
C LEU A 222 9.46 2.04 7.95
N ALA A 223 8.45 1.34 8.45
CA ALA A 223 8.18 1.28 9.89
C ALA A 223 9.33 0.63 10.68
N LYS A 224 9.96 -0.41 10.10
CA LYS A 224 11.14 -1.07 10.69
C LYS A 224 12.36 -0.15 10.67
N ALA A 225 12.59 0.53 9.55
CA ALA A 225 13.66 1.52 9.43
C ALA A 225 13.50 2.67 10.45
N LEU A 226 12.29 3.23 10.57
CA LEU A 226 12.01 4.29 11.54
C LEU A 226 12.27 3.84 12.98
N THR A 227 11.86 2.62 13.32
CA THR A 227 12.10 2.05 14.65
C THR A 227 13.60 1.92 14.92
N ALA A 228 14.36 1.42 13.94
CA ALA A 228 15.82 1.27 14.06
C ALA A 228 16.51 2.64 14.21
N PHE A 229 16.18 3.63 13.39
CA PHE A 229 16.74 4.98 13.51
C PHE A 229 16.38 5.64 14.86
N ARG A 230 15.15 5.50 15.35
CA ARG A 230 14.78 6.03 16.66
C ARG A 230 15.61 5.43 17.79
N GLY A 231 15.98 4.16 17.70
CA GLY A 231 16.86 3.49 18.66
C GLY A 231 18.25 4.14 18.76
N LEU A 232 18.70 4.82 17.70
CA LEU A 232 20.00 5.47 17.65
C LEU A 232 20.02 6.88 18.25
N LYS A 233 18.86 7.50 18.53
CA LYS A 233 18.78 8.88 19.05
C LYS A 233 19.61 9.09 20.33
N GLY A 234 19.74 8.07 21.17
CA GLY A 234 20.51 8.16 22.42
C GLY A 234 22.03 8.12 22.26
N ILE A 235 22.54 7.60 21.14
CA ILE A 235 23.98 7.37 20.90
C ILE A 235 24.53 8.15 19.70
N ALA A 236 23.67 8.55 18.78
CA ALA A 236 23.98 9.33 17.59
C ALA A 236 23.16 10.63 17.53
N GLY A 237 22.85 11.20 18.71
CA GLY A 237 22.00 12.39 18.88
C GLY A 237 22.54 13.69 18.29
N ASP A 238 23.80 13.72 17.86
CA ASP A 238 24.41 14.86 17.16
C ASP A 238 24.51 14.65 15.63
N SER A 239 24.12 13.46 15.11
CA SER A 239 24.19 13.17 13.67
C SER A 239 23.01 13.80 12.94
N ARG A 240 23.32 14.76 12.06
CA ARG A 240 22.34 15.37 11.17
C ARG A 240 21.70 14.34 10.23
N GLU A 241 22.47 13.37 9.75
CA GLU A 241 22.04 12.32 8.83
C GLU A 241 20.98 11.42 9.48
N LEU A 242 21.12 11.14 10.78
CA LEU A 242 20.12 10.41 11.56
C LEU A 242 18.78 11.12 11.54
N PHE A 243 18.76 12.40 11.92
CA PHE A 243 17.52 13.16 11.98
C PHE A 243 16.92 13.41 10.60
N THR A 244 17.76 13.64 9.58
CA THR A 244 17.31 13.72 8.18
C THR A 244 16.58 12.45 7.75
N ASN A 245 17.15 11.27 8.03
CA ASN A 245 16.52 9.99 7.69
C ASN A 245 15.23 9.74 8.47
N ILE A 246 15.17 10.10 9.76
CA ILE A 246 13.95 10.03 10.56
C ILE A 246 12.87 10.93 9.96
N ALA A 247 13.21 12.17 9.59
CA ALA A 247 12.25 13.12 9.04
C ALA A 247 11.67 12.64 7.71
N VAL A 248 12.53 12.22 6.78
CA VAL A 248 12.12 11.67 5.47
C VAL A 248 11.23 10.44 5.63
N ILE A 249 11.57 9.51 6.53
CA ILE A 249 10.74 8.31 6.76
C ILE A 249 9.41 8.66 7.45
N CYS A 250 9.40 9.62 8.37
CA CYS A 250 8.17 10.11 8.98
C CYS A 250 7.23 10.74 7.96
N GLU A 251 7.75 11.53 7.01
CA GLU A 251 6.96 12.05 5.89
C GLU A 251 6.35 10.92 5.04
N MET A 252 7.16 9.91 4.69
CA MET A 252 6.71 8.73 3.94
C MET A 252 5.76 7.81 4.75
N LEU A 253 5.62 8.02 6.06
CA LEU A 253 4.68 7.30 6.94
C LEU A 253 3.54 8.21 7.43
N ALA A 254 3.36 9.37 6.79
CA ALA A 254 2.34 10.36 7.13
C ALA A 254 2.36 10.81 8.61
N LYS A 255 3.55 10.95 9.20
CA LYS A 255 3.79 11.42 10.58
C LYS A 255 4.33 12.86 10.58
N PRO A 256 3.50 13.88 10.23
CA PRO A 256 3.98 15.24 9.97
C PRO A 256 4.58 15.93 11.22
N PHE A 257 4.03 15.68 12.40
CA PHE A 257 4.53 16.30 13.64
C PHE A 257 5.95 15.80 13.95
N GLU A 258 6.16 14.49 13.92
CA GLU A 258 7.47 13.90 14.18
C GLU A 258 8.48 14.21 13.07
N ALA A 259 8.02 14.31 11.81
CA ALA A 259 8.86 14.79 10.73
C ALA A 259 9.35 16.22 11.02
N SER A 260 8.45 17.11 11.46
CA SER A 260 8.80 18.48 11.82
C SER A 260 9.77 18.56 13.01
N GLU A 261 9.62 17.70 14.02
CA GLU A 261 10.57 17.64 15.14
C GLU A 261 11.95 17.15 14.72
N ALA A 262 12.02 16.24 13.75
CA ALA A 262 13.28 15.73 13.23
C ALA A 262 13.95 16.69 12.23
N TRP A 263 13.19 17.61 11.62
CA TRP A 263 13.75 18.68 10.78
C TRP A 263 14.31 19.87 11.58
N ALA A 264 13.89 20.02 12.85
CA ALA A 264 14.27 21.13 13.72
C ALA A 264 15.72 21.00 14.23
#